data_AF-A0A9P9D8W8-F1
#
_entry.id   AF-A0A9P9D8W8-F1
#
_cell.length_a   1.000
_cell.length_b   1.000
_cell.length_c   1.000
_cell.angle_alpha   90.00
_cell.angle_beta   90.00
_cell.angle_gamma   90.00
#
_symmetry.space_group_name_H-M   'P 1'
#
loop_
_entity.id
_entity.type
_entity.pdbx_description
1 polymer ?
#
loop_
_entity_poly.entity_id
_entity_poly.type
_entity_poly.pdbx_seq_one_letter_code
_entity_poly.pdbx_strand_id
1 'polypeptide(L)'
;CGIQSTANYQNYGNSFNANGGGVYAMEWTSDHISIWFFARNQIPDNIKTEFLDPSGWGLPTARFTGGSGCNIDTYFMNNNLVFDTTFCGDWAGSAETWNTNLECSALSSNCNDYVAANPAAFTEAYWLINSIKIF
;
A
#
# COMPACT_ATOMS: atom_id res chain seq x y z
N CYS A 1 -4.90 -9.21 -10.86
CA CYS A 1 -5.07 -7.77 -11.04
C CYS A 1 -4.14 -7.05 -10.09
N GLY A 2 -3.23 -6.22 -10.59
CA GLY A 2 -2.29 -5.48 -9.75
C GLY A 2 -1.92 -4.18 -10.43
N ILE A 3 -1.54 -3.18 -9.64
CA ILE A 3 -1.01 -1.91 -10.14
C ILE A 3 0.51 -2.06 -10.18
N GLN A 4 1.09 -2.01 -11.38
CA GLN A 4 2.54 -2.16 -11.57
C GLN A 4 3.30 -0.84 -11.50
N SER A 5 2.61 0.29 -11.64
CA SER A 5 3.20 1.62 -11.51
C SER A 5 2.13 2.63 -11.11
N THR A 6 2.56 3.69 -10.43
CA THR A 6 1.71 4.83 -10.07
C THR A 6 2.41 6.10 -10.50
N ALA A 7 1.65 7.16 -10.79
CA ALA A 7 2.21 8.45 -11.17
C ALA A 7 2.93 9.16 -10.00
N ASN A 8 2.59 8.82 -8.76
CA ASN A 8 3.15 9.44 -7.57
C ASN A 8 4.17 8.52 -6.90
N TYR A 9 5.46 8.86 -6.99
CA TYR A 9 6.56 8.09 -6.41
C TYR A 9 6.64 8.19 -4.87
N GLN A 10 5.86 9.07 -4.24
CA GLN A 10 5.88 9.32 -2.79
C GLN A 10 4.87 8.44 -2.02
N ASN A 11 4.32 7.41 -2.67
CA ASN A 11 3.23 6.61 -2.12
C ASN A 11 3.70 5.39 -1.32
N TYR A 12 5.00 5.08 -1.28
CA TYR A 12 5.52 3.91 -0.57
C TYR A 12 6.94 4.15 -0.01
N GLY A 13 7.27 3.45 1.08
CA GLY A 13 8.64 3.34 1.60
C GLY A 13 9.33 4.68 1.91
N ASN A 14 10.61 4.77 1.56
CA ASN A 14 11.48 5.90 1.94
C ASN A 14 10.98 7.25 1.42
N SER A 15 10.42 7.31 0.21
CA SER A 15 9.89 8.56 -0.36
C SER A 15 8.60 9.00 0.33
N PHE A 16 7.75 8.06 0.74
CA PHE A 16 6.58 8.34 1.58
C PHE A 16 7.01 8.89 2.95
N ASN A 17 7.98 8.25 3.60
CA ASN A 17 8.49 8.69 4.90
C ASN A 17 9.14 10.09 4.81
N ALA A 18 9.96 10.33 3.80
CA ALA A 18 10.61 11.63 3.57
C ALA A 18 9.61 12.79 3.35
N ASN A 19 8.41 12.49 2.87
CA ASN A 19 7.33 13.47 2.70
C ASN A 19 6.42 13.61 3.95
N GLY A 20 6.76 12.97 5.06
CA GLY A 20 5.93 12.95 6.28
C GLY A 20 4.67 12.08 6.15
N GLY A 21 4.69 11.13 5.23
CA GLY A 21 3.60 10.20 4.92
C GLY A 21 2.44 10.82 4.15
N GLY A 22 1.23 10.36 4.44
CA GLY A 22 0.02 10.78 3.73
C GLY A 22 -1.23 10.10 4.27
N VAL A 23 -2.27 10.07 3.44
CA VAL A 23 -3.52 9.35 3.72
C VAL A 23 -3.79 8.40 2.57
N TYR A 24 -4.06 7.14 2.92
CA TYR A 24 -4.70 6.18 2.03
C TYR A 24 -6.19 6.14 2.34
N ALA A 25 -7.02 6.23 1.31
CA ALA A 25 -8.47 6.10 1.41
C ALA A 25 -8.95 5.00 0.46
N MET A 26 -9.91 4.20 0.92
CA MET A 26 -10.53 3.16 0.12
C MET A 26 -12.04 3.37 0.10
N GLU A 27 -12.62 3.39 -1.09
CA GLU A 27 -14.06 3.28 -1.30
C GLU A 27 -14.33 1.88 -1.84
N TRP A 28 -15.27 1.17 -1.21
CA TRP A 28 -15.67 -0.15 -1.63
C TRP A 28 -17.20 -0.20 -1.76
N THR A 29 -17.66 -0.48 -2.97
CA THR A 29 -19.06 -0.63 -3.36
C THR A 29 -19.27 -1.97 -4.08
N SER A 30 -20.52 -2.33 -4.36
CA SER A 30 -20.86 -3.49 -5.20
C SER A 30 -20.30 -3.39 -6.63
N ASP A 31 -20.01 -2.18 -7.10
CA ASP A 31 -19.54 -1.93 -8.47
C ASP A 31 -18.02 -1.83 -8.55
N HIS A 32 -17.33 -1.39 -7.49
CA HIS A 32 -15.89 -1.16 -7.53
C HIS A 32 -15.21 -1.12 -6.16
N ILE A 33 -13.89 -1.31 -6.19
CA ILE A 33 -12.97 -0.93 -5.11
C ILE A 33 -12.02 0.11 -5.66
N SER A 34 -12.01 1.31 -5.06
CA SER A 34 -11.11 2.40 -5.44
C SER A 34 -10.21 2.78 -4.27
N ILE A 35 -8.95 3.06 -4.58
CA ILE A 35 -7.93 3.43 -3.60
C ILE A 35 -7.30 4.75 -4.05
N TRP A 36 -7.24 5.71 -3.14
CA TRP A 36 -6.54 6.97 -3.31
C TRP A 36 -5.36 7.04 -2.35
N PHE A 37 -4.26 7.61 -2.84
CA PHE A 37 -3.17 8.10 -2.03
C PHE A 37 -3.13 9.63 -2.11
N PHE A 38 -3.16 10.28 -0.96
CA PHE A 38 -2.94 11.70 -0.81
C PHE A 38 -1.62 11.94 -0.09
N ALA A 39 -0.67 12.57 -0.76
CA ALA A 39 0.57 13.03 -0.13
C ALA A 39 0.26 14.00 1.01
N ARG A 40 1.13 14.10 2.03
CA ARG A 40 0.88 14.90 3.26
C ARG A 40 0.34 16.31 3.00
N ASN A 41 0.86 17.00 1.99
CA ASN A 41 0.51 18.37 1.62
C ASN A 41 -0.65 18.47 0.61
N GLN A 42 -1.27 17.36 0.22
CA GLN A 42 -2.35 17.27 -0.75
C GLN A 42 -3.59 16.53 -0.20
N ILE A 43 -3.67 16.38 1.12
CA ILE A 43 -4.81 15.74 1.78
C ILE A 43 -6.05 16.65 1.63
N PRO A 44 -7.15 16.15 1.04
CA PRO A 44 -8.39 16.93 0.93
C PRO A 44 -8.96 17.30 2.30
N ASP A 45 -9.46 18.53 2.44
CA ASP A 45 -10.02 19.02 3.71
C ASP A 45 -11.23 18.19 4.18
N ASN A 46 -12.03 17.68 3.24
CA ASN A 46 -13.20 16.86 3.54
C ASN A 46 -12.85 15.47 4.10
N ILE A 47 -11.58 15.01 4.05
CA ILE A 47 -11.22 13.70 4.63
C ILE A 47 -11.38 13.68 6.18
N LYS A 48 -11.48 14.87 6.79
CA LYS A 48 -11.63 15.03 8.24
C LYS A 48 -13.09 15.10 8.68
N THR A 49 -14.05 15.23 7.75
CA THR A 49 -15.46 15.43 8.06
C THR A 49 -16.20 14.10 8.26
N GLU A 50 -17.32 14.12 8.99
CA GLU A 50 -18.17 12.93 9.21
C GLU A 50 -18.93 12.51 7.94
N PHE A 51 -19.13 13.44 7.01
CA PHE A 51 -19.71 13.17 5.70
C PHE A 51 -18.59 13.17 4.65
N LEU A 52 -18.11 11.98 4.29
CA LEU A 52 -17.12 11.82 3.23
C LEU A 52 -17.81 11.73 1.86
N ASP A 53 -17.41 12.62 0.95
CA ASP A 53 -17.78 12.53 -0.47
C ASP A 53 -16.49 12.44 -1.32
N PRO A 54 -16.21 11.28 -1.94
CA PRO A 54 -15.02 11.09 -2.77
C PRO A 54 -15.15 11.68 -4.18
N SER A 55 -16.31 12.21 -4.57
CA SER A 55 -16.56 12.73 -5.94
C SER A 55 -15.57 13.82 -6.37
N GLY A 56 -15.07 14.61 -5.42
CA GLY A 56 -14.10 15.68 -5.64
C GLY A 56 -12.63 15.28 -5.53
N TRP A 57 -12.30 14.02 -5.21
CA TRP A 57 -10.91 13.58 -4.96
C TRP A 57 -10.08 13.35 -6.23
N GLY A 58 -10.72 13.43 -7.40
CA GLY A 58 -10.07 13.16 -8.68
C GLY A 58 -9.84 11.67 -8.92
N LEU A 59 -8.92 11.37 -9.83
CA LEU A 59 -8.67 10.00 -10.25
C LEU A 59 -8.03 9.17 -9.11
N PRO A 60 -8.55 7.96 -8.83
CA PRO A 60 -7.94 7.08 -7.85
C PRO A 60 -6.59 6.57 -8.32
N THR A 61 -5.71 6.29 -7.35
CA THR A 61 -4.42 5.63 -7.60
C THR A 61 -4.62 4.21 -8.14
N ALA A 62 -5.66 3.53 -7.67
CA ALA A 62 -6.08 2.23 -8.18
C ALA A 62 -7.61 2.14 -8.24
N ARG A 63 -8.15 1.56 -9.31
CA ARG A 63 -9.58 1.27 -9.42
C ARG A 63 -9.80 -0.13 -9.98
N PHE A 64 -10.48 -0.96 -9.19
CA PHE A 64 -10.89 -2.31 -9.55
C PHE A 64 -12.40 -2.27 -9.80
N THR A 65 -12.81 -2.37 -11.06
CA THR A 65 -14.22 -2.32 -11.44
C THR A 65 -14.79 -3.73 -11.58
N GLY A 66 -15.95 -3.95 -11.00
CA GLY A 66 -16.80 -5.09 -11.28
C GLY A 66 -17.39 -5.03 -12.69
N GLY A 67 -18.22 -6.02 -13.03
CA GLY A 67 -18.88 -6.14 -14.32
C GLY A 67 -18.98 -7.60 -14.77
N SER A 68 -19.10 -7.81 -16.09
CA SER A 68 -19.34 -9.13 -16.68
C SER A 68 -18.28 -10.20 -16.36
N GLY A 69 -17.08 -9.79 -15.91
CA GLY A 69 -16.00 -10.68 -15.49
C GLY A 69 -15.68 -10.67 -13.99
N CYS A 70 -16.36 -9.86 -13.18
CA CYS A 70 -16.07 -9.75 -11.75
C CYS A 70 -17.29 -9.24 -10.98
N ASN A 71 -17.87 -10.09 -10.14
CA ASN A 71 -18.86 -9.68 -9.15
C ASN A 71 -18.14 -9.38 -7.82
N ILE A 72 -18.02 -8.10 -7.46
CA ILE A 72 -17.30 -7.68 -6.25
C ILE A 72 -17.87 -8.34 -5.00
N ASP A 73 -19.18 -8.36 -4.84
CA ASP A 73 -19.86 -8.90 -3.65
C ASP A 73 -19.73 -10.42 -3.50
N THR A 74 -19.37 -11.13 -4.58
CA THR A 74 -19.07 -12.57 -4.53
C THR A 74 -17.65 -12.86 -4.05
N TYR A 75 -16.69 -11.96 -4.33
CA TYR A 75 -15.27 -12.20 -4.06
C TYR A 75 -14.75 -11.44 -2.84
N PHE A 76 -15.40 -10.36 -2.44
CA PHE A 76 -15.02 -9.52 -1.31
C PHE A 76 -16.19 -9.44 -0.31
N MET A 77 -15.91 -9.71 0.96
CA MET A 77 -16.89 -9.73 2.06
C MET A 77 -16.26 -9.07 3.29
N ASN A 78 -16.79 -9.35 4.49
CA ASN A 78 -16.34 -8.77 5.76
C ASN A 78 -14.83 -8.95 6.00
N ASN A 79 -14.04 -8.02 5.47
CA ASN A 79 -12.58 -8.01 5.56
C ASN A 79 -12.14 -7.48 6.92
N ASN A 80 -11.04 -8.03 7.42
CA ASN A 80 -10.34 -7.47 8.57
C ASN A 80 -9.26 -6.50 8.08
N LEU A 81 -9.09 -5.39 8.80
CA LEU A 81 -7.93 -4.53 8.62
C LEU A 81 -6.71 -5.20 9.27
N VAL A 82 -5.63 -5.36 8.50
CA VAL A 82 -4.39 -5.98 8.95
C VAL A 82 -3.23 -5.04 8.67
N PHE A 83 -2.39 -4.79 9.68
CA PHE A 83 -1.09 -4.17 9.53
C PHE A 83 -0.05 -5.18 9.93
N ASP A 84 0.86 -5.50 9.02
CA ASP A 84 1.98 -6.39 9.27
C ASP A 84 3.27 -5.85 8.65
N THR A 85 4.38 -6.42 9.09
CA THR A 85 5.68 -6.28 8.44
C THR A 85 6.34 -7.64 8.56
N THR A 86 6.29 -8.39 7.47
CA THR A 86 6.98 -9.68 7.35
C THR A 86 8.27 -9.53 6.56
N PHE A 87 9.14 -10.53 6.68
CA PHE A 87 10.42 -10.57 5.98
C PHE A 87 10.49 -11.79 5.08
N CYS A 88 11.08 -11.61 3.91
CA CYS A 88 11.32 -12.66 2.95
C CYS A 88 10.03 -13.38 2.50
N GLY A 89 9.84 -14.63 2.91
CA GLY A 89 8.68 -15.43 2.57
C GLY A 89 8.48 -15.60 1.07
N ASP A 90 7.24 -15.89 0.70
CA ASP A 90 6.87 -16.31 -0.66
C ASP A 90 7.15 -15.25 -1.73
N TRP A 91 7.09 -13.97 -1.36
CA TRP A 91 7.30 -12.87 -2.31
C TRP A 91 8.68 -12.24 -2.16
N ALA A 92 8.96 -11.51 -1.08
CA ALA A 92 10.22 -10.76 -0.95
C ALA A 92 11.45 -11.68 -0.87
N GLY A 93 11.27 -12.93 -0.42
CA GLY A 93 12.33 -13.94 -0.35
C GLY A 93 12.46 -14.79 -1.62
N SER A 94 11.51 -14.68 -2.56
CA SER A 94 11.54 -15.44 -3.81
C SER A 94 12.75 -15.04 -4.64
N ALA A 95 13.33 -15.98 -5.40
CA ALA A 95 14.46 -15.70 -6.27
C ALA A 95 14.08 -14.68 -7.37
N GLU A 96 12.82 -14.70 -7.83
CA GLU A 96 12.28 -13.79 -8.83
C GLU A 96 12.18 -12.35 -8.33
N THR A 97 12.23 -12.12 -7.01
CA THR A 97 12.16 -10.78 -6.41
C THR A 97 13.49 -10.38 -5.77
N TRP A 98 14.07 -11.21 -4.89
CA TRP A 98 15.33 -10.90 -4.21
C TRP A 98 16.51 -10.91 -5.18
N ASN A 99 16.65 -11.97 -5.99
CA ASN A 99 17.84 -12.14 -6.82
C ASN A 99 17.79 -11.26 -8.08
N THR A 100 16.61 -10.84 -8.51
CA THR A 100 16.43 -9.94 -9.67
C THR A 100 16.55 -8.47 -9.30
N ASN A 101 16.40 -8.12 -8.03
CA ASN A 101 16.67 -6.78 -7.52
C ASN A 101 18.18 -6.60 -7.34
N LEU A 102 18.78 -5.69 -8.10
CA LEU A 102 20.22 -5.44 -8.09
C LEU A 102 20.74 -4.90 -6.76
N GLU A 103 19.92 -4.16 -6.01
CA GLU A 103 20.29 -3.64 -4.70
C GLU A 103 20.28 -4.77 -3.66
N CYS A 104 19.20 -5.56 -3.61
CA CYS A 104 19.07 -6.66 -2.64
C CYS A 104 20.06 -7.80 -2.90
N SER A 105 20.21 -8.23 -4.15
CA SER A 105 21.12 -9.33 -4.52
C SER A 105 22.60 -9.01 -4.26
N ALA A 106 22.98 -7.73 -4.25
CA ALA A 106 24.32 -7.29 -3.88
C ALA A 106 24.59 -7.36 -2.36
N LEU A 107 23.53 -7.35 -1.53
CA LEU A 107 23.65 -7.39 -0.07
C LEU A 107 23.82 -8.81 0.48
N SER A 108 23.17 -9.80 -0.12
CA SER A 108 23.26 -11.20 0.27
C SER A 108 22.75 -12.13 -0.83
N SER A 109 23.24 -13.37 -0.85
CA SER A 109 22.78 -14.41 -1.77
C SER A 109 21.31 -14.79 -1.59
N ASN A 110 20.75 -14.60 -0.39
CA ASN A 110 19.32 -14.76 -0.14
C ASN A 110 18.84 -13.81 0.97
N CYS A 111 17.53 -13.58 0.98
CA CYS A 111 16.87 -12.66 1.90
C CYS A 111 17.05 -13.05 3.38
N ASN A 112 16.89 -14.34 3.72
CA ASN A 112 16.89 -14.80 5.11
C ASN A 112 18.23 -14.53 5.80
N ASP A 113 19.33 -14.78 5.09
CA ASP A 113 20.68 -14.52 5.61
C ASP A 113 20.90 -13.03 5.85
N TYR A 114 20.42 -12.17 4.95
CA TYR A 114 20.54 -10.72 5.13
C TYR A 114 19.76 -10.24 6.36
N VAL A 115 18.50 -10.63 6.47
CA VAL A 115 17.62 -10.21 7.56
C VAL A 115 18.15 -10.67 8.91
N ALA A 116 18.62 -11.92 9.01
CA ALA A 116 19.16 -12.48 10.24
C ALA A 116 20.46 -11.79 10.70
N ALA A 117 21.32 -11.40 9.76
CA ALA A 117 22.63 -10.83 10.07
C ALA A 117 22.64 -9.31 10.25
N ASN A 118 21.62 -8.58 9.78
CA ASN A 118 21.64 -7.11 9.68
C ASN A 118 20.46 -6.43 10.41
N PRO A 119 20.30 -6.61 11.73
CA PRO A 119 19.16 -6.03 12.47
C PRO A 119 19.08 -4.50 12.37
N ALA A 120 20.23 -3.82 12.28
CA ALA A 120 20.29 -2.36 12.17
C ALA A 120 19.75 -1.81 10.83
N ALA A 121 19.60 -2.66 9.80
CA ALA A 121 19.05 -2.24 8.50
C ALA A 121 17.53 -1.96 8.57
N PHE A 122 16.85 -2.38 9.63
CA PHE A 122 15.39 -2.36 9.73
C PHE A 122 14.86 -1.31 10.72
N THR A 123 15.68 -0.32 11.12
CA THR A 123 15.24 0.75 12.04
C THR A 123 14.10 1.59 11.47
N GLU A 124 14.00 1.70 10.15
CA GLU A 124 12.93 2.41 9.43
C GLU A 124 11.75 1.51 9.03
N ALA A 125 11.76 0.22 9.42
CA ALA A 125 10.69 -0.73 9.11
C ALA A 125 9.62 -0.75 10.22
N TYR A 126 8.86 0.35 10.35
CA TYR A 126 7.79 0.47 11.33
C TYR A 126 6.59 1.25 10.79
N TRP A 127 5.45 1.12 11.47
CA TRP A 127 4.25 1.91 11.19
C TRP A 127 4.07 3.00 12.26
N LEU A 128 3.84 4.24 11.82
CA LEU A 128 3.37 5.33 12.68
C LEU A 128 2.02 5.83 12.17
N ILE A 129 0.95 5.34 12.79
CA ILE A 129 -0.42 5.55 12.32
C ILE A 129 -1.09 6.63 13.17
N ASN A 130 -1.42 7.77 12.54
CA ASN A 130 -2.12 8.86 13.23
C ASN A 130 -3.59 8.53 13.54
N SER A 131 -4.30 7.90 12.60
CA SER A 131 -5.71 7.56 12.77
C SER A 131 -6.15 6.51 11.77
N ILE A 132 -7.13 5.70 12.16
CA ILE A 132 -7.91 4.83 11.28
C ILE A 132 -9.38 5.22 11.48
N LYS A 133 -10.12 5.38 10.38
CA LYS A 133 -11.55 5.68 10.39
C LYS A 133 -12.25 4.82 9.36
N ILE A 134 -13.42 4.31 9.71
CA ILE A 134 -14.30 3.49 8.85
C ILE A 134 -15.66 4.19 8.86
N PHE A 135 -16.28 4.29 7.68
CA PHE A 135 -17.55 5.00 7.44
C PHE A 135 -18.55 4.07 6.75
#